data_AF-A0A6P1WYQ2-F1
#
_entry.id   AF-A0A6P1WYQ2-F1
#
_cell.length_a   1.000
_cell.length_b   1.000
_cell.length_c   1.000
_cell.angle_alpha   90.00
_cell.angle_beta   90.00
_cell.angle_gamma   90.00
#
_symmetry.space_group_name_H-M   'P 1'
#
loop_
_entity.id
_entity.type
_entity.pdbx_description
1 polymer ?
#
loop_
_entity_poly.entity_id
_entity_poly.type
_entity_poly.pdbx_seq_one_letter_code
_entity_poly.pdbx_strand_id
1 'polypeptide(L)' 'MKYFITLIWAVLLIEMINFVLNSLSGGGPLNVVTPLFVAVIIVIALALLDVATTPPKQSQDTNEI' A
#
# COMPACT_ATOMS: atom_id res chain seq x y z
N MET A 1 -1.66 -11.72 4.11
CA MET A 1 -1.93 -11.77 2.65
C MET A 1 -2.40 -10.44 2.09
N LYS A 2 -3.40 -9.77 2.69
CA LYS A 2 -3.91 -8.47 2.20
C LYS A 2 -2.81 -7.47 1.85
N TYR A 3 -1.94 -7.10 2.79
CA TYR A 3 -0.90 -6.10 2.59
C TYR A 3 0.15 -6.44 1.52
N PHE A 4 0.40 -7.74 1.27
CA PHE A 4 1.34 -8.17 0.22
C PHE A 4 0.76 -7.93 -1.17
N ILE A 5 -0.51 -8.30 -1.39
CA ILE A 5 -1.24 -7.96 -2.63
C ILE A 5 -1.33 -6.43 -2.77
N THR A 6 -1.62 -5.71 -1.68
CA THR A 6 -1.69 -4.25 -1.70
C THR A 6 -0.36 -3.62 -2.11
N LEU A 7 0.77 -4.21 -1.69
CA LEU A 7 2.11 -3.75 -2.08
C LEU A 7 2.38 -3.93 -3.57
N ILE A 8 2.02 -5.09 -4.14
CA ILE A 8 2.17 -5.33 -5.58
C ILE A 8 1.35 -4.30 -6.39
N TRP A 9 0.11 -4.05 -5.99
CA TRP A 9 -0.74 -3.05 -6.64
C TRP A 9 -0.23 -1.62 -6.45
N ALA A 10 0.26 -1.28 -5.26
CA ALA A 10 0.83 0.02 -4.98
C ALA A 10 2.06 0.27 -5.87
N VAL A 11 2.99 -0.68 -5.97
CA VAL A 11 4.16 -0.56 -6.84
C VAL A 11 3.74 -0.35 -8.29
N LEU A 12 2.81 -1.16 -8.80
CA LEU A 12 2.34 -1.05 -10.18
C LEU A 12 1.70 0.33 -10.45
N LEU A 13 0.81 0.80 -9.58
CA LEU A 13 0.15 2.09 -9.74
C LEU A 13 1.14 3.26 -9.65
N ILE A 14 2.04 3.25 -8.68
CA ILE A 14 3.01 4.32 -8.49
C ILE A 14 4.03 4.37 -9.64
N GLU A 15 4.44 3.22 -10.19
CA GLU A 15 5.27 3.18 -11.41
C GLU A 15 4.53 3.72 -12.64
N MET A 16 3.23 3.45 -12.78
CA MET A 16 2.43 4.04 -13.86
C MET A 16 2.29 5.55 -13.73
N ILE A 17 2.11 6.07 -12.51
CA ILE A 17 2.10 7.52 -12.25
C ILE A 17 3.47 8.13 -12.59
N ASN A 18 4.56 7.48 -12.15
CA ASN A 18 5.92 7.92 -12.46
C ASN A 18 6.18 7.93 -13.97
N PHE A 19 5.72 6.90 -14.69
CA PHE A 19 5.77 6.84 -16.14
C PHE A 19 5.02 8.00 -16.81
N VAL A 20 3.80 8.27 -16.37
CA VAL A 20 2.99 9.38 -16.91
C VAL A 20 3.66 10.72 -16.63
N LEU A 21 4.12 10.97 -15.40
CA LEU A 21 4.79 12.22 -15.03
C LEU A 21 6.09 12.43 -15.83
N ASN A 22 6.91 11.38 -15.93
CA ASN A 22 8.13 11.42 -16.74
C ASN A 22 7.83 11.64 -18.23
N SER A 23 6.74 11.07 -18.75
CA SER A 23 6.31 11.30 -20.13
C SER A 23 5.86 12.74 -20.36
N LEU A 24 5.13 13.34 -19.40
CA LEU A 24 4.72 14.74 -19.45
C LEU A 24 5.92 15.71 -19.34
N SER A 25 7.00 15.31 -18.65
CA SER A 25 8.22 16.12 -18.51
C SER A 25 9.22 15.95 -19.66
N GLY A 26 8.83 15.33 -20.78
CA GLY A 26 9.69 15.17 -21.95
C GLY A 26 10.36 13.79 -22.11
N GLY A 27 9.99 12.80 -21.30
CA GLY A 27 10.27 11.38 -21.56
C GLY A 27 11.71 10.92 -21.30
N GLY A 28 12.30 11.32 -20.16
CA GLY A 28 13.66 10.94 -19.77
C GLY A 28 13.79 9.51 -19.20
N PRO A 29 14.98 9.12 -18.71
CA PRO A 29 15.18 7.84 -18.02
C PRO A 29 14.28 7.74 -16.78
N LEU A 30 13.58 6.61 -16.64
CA LEU A 30 12.70 6.38 -15.50
C LEU A 30 13.50 6.05 -14.24
N ASN A 31 13.23 6.77 -13.15
CA ASN A 31 13.71 6.40 -11.82
C ASN A 31 12.71 5.42 -11.21
N VAL A 32 13.08 4.14 -11.14
CA VAL A 32 12.27 3.04 -10.55
C VAL A 32 12.50 2.85 -9.05
N VAL A 33 13.48 3.55 -8.47
CA VAL A 33 13.82 3.40 -7.05
C VAL A 33 12.90 4.27 -6.19
N THR A 34 12.73 5.54 -6.55
CA THR A 34 11.83 6.47 -5.83
C THR A 34 10.39 5.94 -5.72
N PRO A 35 9.75 5.46 -6.81
CA PRO A 35 8.38 4.95 -6.79
C PRO A 35 8.25 3.70 -5.89
N LEU A 36 9.26 2.82 -5.89
CA LEU A 36 9.30 1.64 -5.03
C LEU A 36 9.30 2.02 -3.53
N PHE A 37 10.13 2.98 -3.13
CA PHE A 37 10.14 3.46 -1.73
C PHE A 37 8.80 4.09 -1.32
N VAL A 38 8.19 4.88 -2.20
CA VAL A 38 6.87 5.49 -1.95
C VAL A 38 5.80 4.42 -1.76
N ALA A 39 5.79 3.37 -2.59
CA ALA A 39 4.85 2.27 -2.47
C ALA A 39 4.96 1.54 -1.13
N VAL A 40 6.19 1.29 -0.64
CA VAL A 40 6.42 0.67 0.67
C VAL A 40 5.86 1.54 1.80
N ILE A 41 6.10 2.86 1.76
CA ILE A 41 5.60 3.79 2.78
C ILE A 41 4.07 3.81 2.81
N ILE A 42 3.42 3.80 1.65
CA ILE A 42 1.95 3.75 1.54
C ILE A 42 1.39 2.49 2.20
N VAL A 43 2.00 1.34 1.96
CA VAL A 43 1.53 0.07 2.54
C VAL A 43 1.70 0.06 4.05
N ILE A 44 2.80 0.62 4.57
CA ILE A 44 3.01 0.78 6.02
C ILE A 44 1.92 1.68 6.61
N ALA A 45 1.64 2.82 5.98
CA ALA A 45 0.60 3.73 6.43
C ALA A 45 -0.79 3.06 6.45
N LEU A 46 -1.12 2.28 5.41
CA LEU A 46 -2.37 1.52 5.34
C LEU A 46 -2.45 0.43 6.41
N ALA A 47 -1.34 -0.28 6.68
CA ALA A 47 -1.31 -1.30 7.72
C ALA A 47 -1.52 -0.70 9.12
N LEU A 48 -0.92 0.46 9.40
CA LEU A 48 -1.15 1.19 10.65
C LEU A 48 -2.60 1.68 10.76
N LEU A 49 -3.17 2.19 9.67
CA LEU A 49 -4.57 2.63 9.64
C LEU A 49 -5.54 1.45 9.86
N ASP A 50 -5.28 0.30 9.26
CA ASP A 50 -6.08 -0.92 9.44
C ASP A 50 -6.08 -1.37 10.91
N VAL A 51 -4.91 -1.35 11.56
CA VAL A 51 -4.80 -1.65 13.00
C VAL A 51 -5.52 -0.60 13.85
N ALA A 52 -5.36 0.69 13.54
CA ALA A 52 -5.99 1.78 14.29
C ALA A 52 -7.52 1.78 14.17
N THR A 53 -8.07 1.28 13.06
CA THR A 53 -9.52 1.25 12.78
C THR A 53 -10.17 -0.09 13.12
N THR A 54 -9.39 -1.14 13.36
CA THR A 54 -9.93 -2.45 13.72
C THR A 54 -10.49 -2.41 15.15
N PRO A 55 -11.81 -2.62 15.35
CA PRO A 55 -12.37 -2.69 16.70
C PRO A 55 -11.77 -3.89 17.45
N PRO A 56 -11.58 -3.79 18.78
CA PRO A 56 -11.11 -4.91 19.58
C PRO A 56 -12.08 -6.08 19.39
N LYS A 57 -11.54 -7.27 19.08
CA LYS A 57 -12.35 -8.48 18.94
C LYS A 57 -13.08 -8.71 20.28
N GLN A 58 -14.40 -8.59 20.27
CA GLN A 58 -15.22 -8.97 21.41
C GLN A 58 -15.14 -10.50 21.53
N SER A 59 -14.44 -10.96 22.56
CA SER A 59 -14.41 -12.38 22.92
C SER A 59 -15.85 -12.85 23.09
N GLN A 60 -16.31 -13.72 22.19
CA GLN A 60 -17.52 -14.48 22.47
C GLN A 60 -17.15 -15.49 23.56
N ASP A 61 -17.43 -15.12 24.82
CA ASP A 61 -17.59 -16.09 25.89
C ASP A 61 -18.84 -16.92 25.55
N THR A 62 -18.62 -17.98 24.80
CA THR A 62 -19.55 -19.10 24.67
C THR A 62 -19.59 -19.82 26.02
N ASN A 63 -20.37 -19.29 26.95
CA ASN A 63 -20.88 -20.07 28.06
C ASN A 63 -22.10 -20.83 27.54
N GLU A 64 -21.84 -21.98 26.91
CA GLU A 64 -22.84 -23.05 26.85
C GLU A 64 -22.94 -23.66 28.26
N ILE A 65 -24.03 -23.36 28.96
CA ILE A 65 -24.56 -24.15 30.08
C ILE A 65 -26.07 -24.31 29.86
#